data_AF-A0A412X989-F1
#
_entry.id   AF-A0A412X989-F1
#
_cell.length_a   1.000
_cell.length_b   1.000
_cell.length_c   1.000
_cell.angle_alpha   90.00
_cell.angle_beta   90.00
_cell.angle_gamma   90.00
#
_symmetry.space_group_name_H-M   'P 1'
#
loop_
_entity.id
_entity.type
_entity.pdbx_description
1 polymer ?
#
loop_
_entity_poly.entity_id
_entity_poly.type
_entity_poly.pdbx_seq_one_letter_code
_entity_poly.pdbx_strand_id
1 'polypeptide(L)' 'GTSVRSVRASRRGDARLKSLLIFSCNSLVRSSGRYGEYYRACRARGMGHGRALKAVARKRLRAIYAVMRDRVPYRE' A
#
# COMPACT_ATOMS: atom_id res chain seq x y z
N GLY A 1 14.18 16.08 -19.53
CA GLY A 1 15.12 15.25 -18.76
C GLY A 1 15.15 15.74 -17.33
N THR A 2 14.81 14.89 -16.36
CA THR A 2 14.88 15.24 -14.94
C THR A 2 16.06 14.52 -14.32
N SER A 3 17.06 15.32 -13.93
CA SER A 3 18.27 14.90 -13.22
C SER A 3 17.92 14.11 -11.97
N VAL A 4 18.41 12.87 -11.88
CA VAL A 4 18.35 12.05 -10.66
C VAL A 4 19.43 12.60 -9.72
N ARG A 5 19.09 13.65 -8.98
CA ARG A 5 19.88 14.09 -7.81
C ARG A 5 19.84 13.00 -6.76
N SER A 6 20.98 12.70 -6.14
CA SER A 6 21.14 11.70 -5.09
C SER A 6 20.05 11.86 -4.02
N VAL A 7 19.10 10.92 -4.00
CA VAL A 7 17.91 11.02 -3.16
C VAL A 7 18.29 10.66 -1.72
N ARG A 8 18.50 11.66 -0.87
CA ARG A 8 18.34 11.44 0.58
C ARG A 8 16.85 11.16 0.80
N ALA A 9 16.50 9.91 1.14
CA ALA A 9 15.11 9.54 1.39
C ALA A 9 14.51 10.47 2.45
N SER A 10 13.65 11.39 2.03
CA SER A 10 13.01 12.30 2.96
C SER A 10 12.17 11.47 3.92
N ARG A 11 12.20 11.77 5.24
CA ARG A 11 11.35 11.07 6.23
C ARG A 11 9.86 11.15 5.88
N ARG A 12 9.47 12.12 5.04
CA ARG A 12 8.11 12.35 4.55
C ARG A 12 7.76 11.51 3.32
N GLY A 13 8.73 11.15 2.49
CA GLY A 13 8.53 10.52 1.19
C GLY A 13 7.79 11.43 0.20
N ASP A 14 7.37 10.84 -0.92
CA ASP A 14 6.51 11.51 -1.90
C ASP A 14 5.05 11.52 -1.43
N ALA A 15 4.51 12.73 -1.21
CA ALA A 15 3.15 12.92 -0.73
C ALA A 15 2.08 12.49 -1.74
N ARG A 16 2.31 12.70 -3.05
CA ARG A 16 1.38 12.31 -4.11
C ARG A 16 1.31 10.79 -4.23
N LEU A 17 2.47 10.13 -4.23
CA LEU A 17 2.56 8.67 -4.28
C LEU A 17 1.84 8.03 -3.08
N LYS A 18 2.04 8.59 -1.88
CA LYS A 18 1.32 8.15 -0.68
C LYS A 18 -0.19 8.33 -0.84
N SER A 19 -0.66 9.49 -1.31
CA SER A 19 -2.08 9.74 -1.52
C SER A 19 -2.70 8.78 -2.54
N LEU A 20 -2.01 8.50 -3.65
CA LEU A 20 -2.44 7.53 -4.66
C LEU A 20 -2.52 6.10 -4.09
N LEU A 21 -1.53 5.68 -3.30
CA LEU A 21 -1.55 4.37 -2.66
C LEU A 21 -2.76 4.23 -1.72
N ILE A 22 -3.03 5.27 -0.92
CA ILE A 22 -4.16 5.32 0.02
C ILE A 22 -5.49 5.33 -0.72
N PHE A 23 -5.62 6.13 -1.77
CA PHE A 23 -6.82 6.17 -2.61
C PHE A 23 -7.14 4.79 -3.18
N SER A 24 -6.16 4.13 -3.77
CA SER A 24 -6.38 2.80 -4.33
C SER A 24 -6.65 1.73 -3.25
N CYS A 25 -6.08 1.86 -2.05
CA CYS A 25 -6.46 0.99 -0.93
C CYS A 25 -7.90 1.23 -0.46
N ASN A 26 -8.40 2.47 -0.46
CA ASN A 26 -9.80 2.77 -0.15
C ASN A 26 -10.76 2.05 -1.11
N SER A 27 -10.46 2.04 -2.41
CA SER A 27 -11.25 1.29 -3.40
C SER A 27 -11.18 -0.22 -3.16
N LEU A 28 -9.99 -0.76 -2.88
CA LEU A 28 -9.77 -2.20 -2.63
C LEU A 28 -10.41 -2.71 -1.33
N VAL A 29 -10.55 -1.86 -0.32
CA VAL A 29 -11.22 -2.22 0.93
C VAL A 29 -12.73 -2.40 0.75
N ARG A 30 -13.31 -1.70 -0.23
CA ARG A 30 -14.73 -1.80 -0.56
C ARG A 30 -15.06 -3.00 -1.46
N SER A 31 -14.05 -3.63 -2.07
CA SER A 31 -14.26 -4.84 -2.87
C SER A 31 -14.20 -6.11 -2.01
N SER A 32 -14.78 -7.20 -2.51
CA SER A 32 -14.73 -8.53 -1.90
C SER A 32 -13.36 -9.22 -2.04
N GLY A 33 -12.33 -8.50 -2.50
CA GLY A 33 -11.00 -9.06 -2.69
C GLY A 33 -10.23 -9.27 -1.37
N ARG A 34 -9.11 -9.98 -1.51
CA ARG A 34 -8.15 -10.30 -0.45
C ARG A 34 -7.75 -9.14 0.46
N TYR A 35 -7.57 -7.95 -0.12
CA TYR A 35 -7.23 -6.74 0.64
C TYR A 35 -8.40 -6.24 1.50
N GLY A 36 -9.64 -6.40 1.03
CA GLY A 36 -10.86 -6.10 1.79
C GLY A 36 -11.09 -7.11 2.92
N GLU A 37 -10.82 -8.40 2.70
CA GLU A 37 -10.81 -9.41 3.76
C GLU A 37 -9.76 -9.12 4.83
N TYR A 38 -8.53 -8.80 4.42
CA TYR A 38 -7.47 -8.42 5.36
C TYR A 38 -7.83 -7.16 6.16
N TYR A 39 -8.47 -6.17 5.53
CA TYR A 39 -8.99 -5.01 6.21
C TYR A 39 -10.06 -5.37 7.26
N ARG A 40 -11.03 -6.22 6.90
CA ARG A 40 -12.07 -6.69 7.82
C ARG A 40 -11.47 -7.47 8.99
N ALA A 41 -10.48 -8.33 8.75
CA ALA A 41 -9.74 -9.02 9.80
C ALA A 41 -9.02 -8.04 10.74
N CYS A 42 -8.41 -6.97 10.21
CA CYS A 42 -7.83 -5.92 11.05
C CYS A 42 -8.90 -5.19 11.88
N ARG A 43 -10.06 -4.88 11.29
CA ARG A 43 -11.18 -4.24 12.02
C ARG A 43 -11.76 -5.15 13.10
N ALA A 44 -11.89 -6.44 12.85
CA ALA A 44 -12.36 -7.45 13.81
C ALA A 44 -11.44 -7.55 15.04
N ARG A 45 -10.13 -7.30 14.88
CA ARG A 45 -9.17 -7.20 15.98
C ARG A 45 -9.25 -5.88 16.77
N GLY A 46 -10.29 -5.06 16.56
CA GLY A 46 -10.46 -3.75 17.22
C GLY A 46 -9.61 -2.62 16.63
N MET A 47 -8.94 -2.81 15.50
CA MET A 47 -8.10 -1.76 14.92
C MET A 47 -8.94 -0.64 14.31
N GLY A 48 -8.68 0.62 14.69
CA GLY A 48 -9.33 1.80 14.09
C GLY A 48 -9.14 1.89 12.57
N HIS A 49 -10.10 2.49 11.86
CA HIS A 49 -10.12 2.57 10.38
C HIS A 49 -8.78 3.03 9.77
N GLY A 50 -8.23 4.16 10.24
CA GLY A 50 -6.98 4.69 9.71
C GLY A 50 -5.77 3.78 9.95
N ARG A 51 -5.76 3.01 11.04
CA ARG A 51 -4.69 2.03 11.32
C ARG A 51 -4.83 0.79 10.44
N ALA A 52 -6.06 0.29 10.27
CA ALA A 52 -6.36 -0.83 9.39
C ALA A 52 -6.00 -0.50 7.94
N LEU A 53 -6.33 0.71 7.48
CA LEU A 53 -6.03 1.15 6.12
C LEU A 53 -4.51 1.29 5.88
N LYS A 54 -3.75 1.80 6.86
CA LYS A 54 -2.29 1.80 6.81
C LYS A 54 -1.70 0.38 6.78
N ALA A 55 -2.32 -0.60 7.44
CA ALA A 55 -1.89 -1.99 7.39
C ALA A 55 -2.09 -2.59 5.99
N VAL A 56 -3.25 -2.35 5.37
CA VAL A 56 -3.54 -2.76 3.98
C VAL A 56 -2.56 -2.12 3.01
N ALA A 57 -2.31 -0.81 3.14
CA ALA A 57 -1.37 -0.08 2.29
C ALA A 57 0.05 -0.66 2.36
N ARG A 58 0.51 -1.03 3.57
CA ARG A 58 1.81 -1.70 3.75
C ARG A 58 1.84 -3.08 3.09
N LYS A 59 0.78 -3.86 3.22
CA LYS A 59 0.66 -5.19 2.58
C LYS A 59 0.69 -5.07 1.06
N ARG A 60 -0.04 -4.11 0.49
CA ARG A 60 -0.06 -3.84 -0.95
C ARG A 60 1.28 -3.33 -1.48
N LEU A 61 1.95 -2.46 -0.72
CA LEU A 61 3.28 -1.95 -1.10
C LEU A 61 4.30 -3.09 -1.22
N ARG A 62 4.24 -4.10 -0.33
CA ARG A 62 5.09 -5.29 -0.42
C ARG A 62 4.83 -6.09 -1.71
N ALA A 63 3.56 -6.25 -2.08
CA ALA A 63 3.21 -6.92 -3.34
C ALA A 63 3.72 -6.15 -4.56
N ILE A 64 3.51 -4.83 -4.62
CA ILE A 64 4.03 -3.97 -5.70
C ILE A 64 5.55 -4.08 -5.77
N TYR A 65 6.23 -3.99 -4.61
CA TYR A 65 7.67 -4.10 -4.54
C TYR A 65 8.18 -5.47 -5.01
N ALA A 66 7.52 -6.56 -4.63
CA ALA A 66 7.87 -7.91 -5.09
C ALA A 66 7.75 -8.04 -6.61
N VAL A 67 6.66 -7.54 -7.21
CA VAL A 67 6.50 -7.51 -8.67
C VAL A 67 7.61 -6.72 -9.35
N MET A 68 7.94 -5.54 -8.80
CA MET A 68 9.02 -4.71 -9.35
C MET A 68 10.39 -5.34 -9.19
N ARG A 69 10.64 -6.02 -8.06
CA ARG A 69 11.91 -6.67 -7.74
C ARG A 69 12.13 -7.90 -8.61
N ASP A 70 11.15 -8.80 -8.63
CA ASP A 70 11.28 -10.13 -9.22
C ASP A 70 10.84 -10.15 -10.69
N ARG A 71 10.22 -9.05 -11.18
CA ARG A 71 9.71 -8.88 -12.55
C ARG A 71 8.74 -10.00 -12.99
N VAL A 72 8.13 -10.67 -12.02
CA VAL A 72 7.09 -11.69 -12.21
C VAL A 72 5.78 -11.23 -11.59
N PRO A 73 4.62 -11.69 -12.09
CA PRO A 73 3.34 -11.44 -11.44
C PRO A 73 3.38 -11.87 -9.97
N TYR A 74 2.79 -11.07 -9.08
CA TYR A 74 2.75 -11.39 -7.66
C TYR A 74 2.01 -12.70 -7.45
N ARG A 75 2.74 -13.73 -7.03
CA ARG A 75 2.20 -15.00 -6.54
C ARG A 75 2.39 -15.00 -5.03
N GLU A 76 1.35 -15.39 -4.32
CA GLU A 76 1.36 -15.40 -2.86
C GLU A 76 1.77 -16.75 -2.30
#